data_AF-A0A9N9LPF2-F1
#
_entry.id   AF-A0A9N9LPF2-F1
#
_cell.length_a   1.000
_cell.length_b   1.000
_cell.length_c   1.000
_cell.angle_alpha   90.00
_cell.angle_beta   90.00
_cell.angle_gamma   90.00
#
_symmetry.space_group_name_H-M   'P 1'
#
loop_
_entity.id
_entity.type
_entity.pdbx_description
1 polymer ?
#
loop_
_entity_poly.entity_id
_entity_poly.type
_entity_poly.pdbx_seq_one_letter_code
_entity_poly.pdbx_strand_id
1 'polypeptide(L)'
;MAPCTRCEKSVDFEGRPRRCVAIPDSKYNRCAECSRQGKPCDYRERNQMPTLSDWASIEKQKERFEEEEERAAAQAQEAMARVARIRKQKRLLLAREKKMILAGLNSLDELDAAE
;
A
#
# COMPACT_ATOMS: atom_id res chain seq x y z
N MET A 1 9.49 -16.07 -20.90
CA MET A 1 10.10 -17.07 -20.00
C MET A 1 10.87 -18.07 -20.84
N ALA A 2 12.15 -18.26 -20.54
CA ALA A 2 12.99 -19.25 -21.21
C ALA A 2 12.65 -20.67 -20.70
N PRO A 3 12.74 -21.71 -21.56
CA PRO A 3 12.64 -23.09 -21.10
C PRO A 3 13.78 -23.43 -20.13
N CYS A 4 13.57 -24.45 -19.30
CA CYS A 4 14.63 -25.01 -18.48
C CYS A 4 15.66 -25.74 -19.36
N THR A 5 16.89 -25.92 -18.89
CA THR A 5 17.99 -26.52 -19.69
C THR A 5 17.64 -27.89 -20.24
N ARG A 6 16.79 -28.65 -19.52
CA ARG A 6 16.33 -29.97 -19.98
C ARG A 6 15.28 -29.88 -21.07
N CYS A 7 14.30 -29.00 -20.92
CA CYS A 7 13.24 -28.83 -21.92
C CYS A 7 13.79 -28.26 -23.23
N GLU A 8 14.77 -27.36 -23.13
CA GLU A 8 15.49 -26.78 -24.26
C GLU A 8 16.21 -27.84 -25.10
N LYS A 9 16.78 -28.87 -24.47
CA LYS A 9 17.49 -29.98 -25.14
C LYS A 9 16.58 -31.14 -25.53
N SER A 10 15.30 -31.12 -25.15
CA SER A 10 14.38 -32.24 -25.33
C SER A 10 13.38 -31.99 -26.45
N VAL A 11 13.13 -33.04 -27.24
CA VAL A 11 12.10 -33.05 -28.27
C VAL A 11 10.93 -33.95 -27.87
N ASP A 12 9.75 -33.68 -28.42
CA ASP A 12 8.58 -34.56 -28.36
C ASP A 12 8.73 -35.74 -29.33
N PHE A 13 7.74 -36.64 -29.37
CA PHE A 13 7.75 -37.80 -30.27
C PHE A 13 7.69 -37.44 -31.76
N GLU A 14 7.28 -36.21 -32.08
CA GLU A 14 7.21 -35.65 -33.44
C GLU A 14 8.47 -34.83 -33.79
N GLY A 15 9.48 -34.79 -32.91
CA GLY A 15 10.72 -34.06 -33.13
C GLY A 15 10.64 -32.55 -32.85
N ARG A 16 9.55 -32.05 -32.26
CA ARG A 16 9.38 -30.62 -31.91
C ARG A 16 9.94 -30.31 -30.52
N PRO A 17 10.40 -29.09 -30.27
CA PRO A 17 10.84 -28.68 -28.94
C PRO A 17 9.71 -28.80 -27.92
N ARG A 18 10.01 -29.39 -26.74
CA ARG A 18 9.00 -29.52 -25.69
C ARG A 18 8.65 -28.18 -25.07
N ARG A 19 7.35 -27.96 -24.83
CA ARG A 19 6.87 -26.76 -24.12
C ARG A 19 7.22 -26.83 -22.64
N CYS A 20 8.07 -25.92 -22.18
CA CYS A 20 8.43 -25.79 -20.77
C CYS A 20 7.43 -24.88 -20.05
N VAL A 21 6.38 -25.47 -19.46
CA VAL A 21 5.36 -24.74 -18.70
C VAL A 21 5.59 -24.98 -17.21
N ALA A 22 5.71 -23.92 -16.41
CA ALA A 22 5.79 -24.02 -14.95
C ALA A 22 4.68 -23.20 -14.29
N ILE A 23 4.27 -23.62 -13.10
CA ILE A 23 3.32 -22.89 -12.28
C ILE A 23 4.04 -21.66 -11.71
N PRO A 24 3.46 -20.44 -11.79
CA PRO A 24 4.10 -19.23 -11.28
C PRO A 24 4.21 -19.18 -9.73
N ASP A 25 3.63 -20.16 -9.03
CA ASP A 25 3.70 -20.32 -7.58
C ASP A 25 5.07 -20.90 -7.15
N SER A 26 5.69 -20.27 -6.16
CA SER A 26 7.00 -20.62 -5.60
C SER A 26 7.03 -21.89 -4.74
N LYS A 27 5.87 -22.51 -4.46
CA LYS A 27 5.80 -23.89 -3.96
C LYS A 27 6.25 -24.92 -4.99
N TYR A 28 6.18 -24.58 -6.28
CA TYR A 28 6.54 -25.48 -7.38
C TYR A 28 7.85 -25.04 -8.03
N ASN A 29 8.85 -25.90 -7.95
CA ASN A 29 10.21 -25.65 -8.47
C ASN A 29 10.48 -26.29 -9.83
N ARG A 30 9.48 -26.98 -10.42
CA ARG A 30 9.66 -27.77 -11.64
C ARG A 30 8.63 -27.41 -12.69
N CYS A 31 9.04 -27.38 -13.95
CA CYS A 31 8.11 -27.35 -15.08
C CYS A 31 7.38 -28.70 -15.23
N ALA A 32 6.25 -28.71 -15.94
CA ALA A 32 5.39 -29.87 -16.12
C ALA A 32 6.15 -31.11 -16.63
N GLU A 33 7.07 -30.93 -17.58
CA GLU A 33 7.87 -32.03 -18.15
C GLU A 33 8.89 -32.59 -17.16
N CYS A 34 9.63 -31.73 -16.44
CA CYS A 34 10.57 -32.20 -15.41
C CYS A 34 9.84 -32.83 -14.22
N SER A 35 8.65 -32.34 -13.86
CA SER A 35 7.77 -32.95 -12.87
C SER A 35 7.34 -34.35 -13.30
N ARG A 36 6.87 -34.52 -14.54
CA ARG A 36 6.48 -35.82 -15.11
C ARG A 36 7.63 -36.84 -15.11
N GLN A 37 8.84 -36.39 -15.40
CA GLN A 37 10.02 -37.26 -15.46
C GLN A 37 10.66 -37.50 -14.07
N GLY A 38 10.21 -36.82 -13.01
CA GLY A 38 10.82 -36.88 -11.69
C GLY A 38 12.25 -36.31 -11.66
N LYS A 39 12.57 -35.37 -12.54
CA LYS A 39 13.93 -34.83 -12.73
C LYS A 39 14.07 -33.41 -12.15
N PRO A 40 15.29 -33.00 -11.75
CA PRO A 40 15.54 -31.63 -11.33
C PRO A 40 15.28 -30.63 -12.48
N CYS A 41 14.91 -29.41 -12.12
CA CYS A 41 14.52 -28.37 -13.06
C CYS A 41 15.08 -27.02 -12.61
N ASP A 42 15.77 -26.34 -13.50
CA ASP A 42 16.40 -25.03 -13.31
C ASP A 42 15.52 -23.88 -13.86
N TYR A 43 14.23 -24.13 -14.11
CA TYR A 43 13.33 -23.16 -14.74
C TYR A 43 13.24 -21.86 -13.96
N ARG A 44 13.09 -21.92 -12.62
CA ARG A 44 12.95 -20.72 -11.79
C ARG A 44 14.24 -19.89 -11.76
N GLU A 45 15.38 -20.56 -11.66
CA GLU A 45 16.71 -19.94 -11.65
C GLU A 45 16.98 -19.21 -12.98
N ARG A 46 16.76 -19.89 -14.12
CA ARG A 46 16.93 -19.28 -15.45
C ARG A 46 16.00 -18.10 -15.71
N ASN A 47 14.82 -18.12 -15.12
CA ASN A 47 13.83 -17.06 -15.28
C ASN A 47 13.84 -16.03 -14.13
N GLN A 48 14.81 -16.12 -13.20
CA GLN A 48 14.96 -15.23 -12.06
C GLN A 48 13.63 -15.02 -11.29
N MET A 49 12.87 -16.10 -11.14
CA MET A 49 11.54 -16.01 -10.52
C MET A 49 11.68 -15.79 -9.01
N PRO A 50 10.94 -14.82 -8.43
CA PRO A 50 10.95 -14.58 -6.99
C PRO A 50 10.61 -15.83 -6.18
N THR A 51 11.26 -15.97 -5.03
CA THR A 51 11.05 -17.05 -4.06
C THR A 51 9.90 -16.73 -3.11
N LEU A 52 9.42 -17.74 -2.36
CA LEU A 52 8.44 -17.51 -1.28
C LEU A 52 8.96 -16.48 -0.25
N SER A 53 10.27 -16.49 0.04
CA SER A 53 10.88 -15.55 0.98
C SER A 53 10.83 -14.11 0.47
N ASP A 54 11.01 -13.90 -0.84
CA ASP A 54 10.93 -12.57 -1.46
C ASP A 54 9.51 -12.01 -1.35
N TRP A 55 8.49 -12.86 -1.57
CA TRP A 55 7.09 -12.49 -1.41
C TRP A 55 6.72 -12.19 0.05
N ALA A 56 7.19 -13.00 1.00
CA ALA A 56 6.94 -12.79 2.43
C ALA A 56 7.54 -11.45 2.92
N SER A 57 8.71 -11.08 2.40
CA SER A 57 9.33 -9.77 2.70
C SER A 57 8.47 -8.61 2.19
N ILE A 58 7.94 -8.72 0.98
CA ILE A 58 7.03 -7.72 0.38
C ILE A 58 5.73 -7.61 1.18
N GLU A 59 5.12 -8.74 1.56
CA GLU A 59 3.89 -8.74 2.37
C GLU A 59 4.11 -8.05 3.72
N LYS A 60 5.21 -8.37 4.42
CA LYS A 60 5.55 -7.70 5.67
C LYS A 60 5.77 -6.19 5.51
N GLN A 61 6.35 -5.77 4.39
CA GLN A 61 6.50 -4.33 4.10
C GLN A 61 5.16 -3.66 3.83
N LYS A 62 4.24 -4.33 3.12
CA LYS A 62 2.89 -3.82 2.88
C LYS A 62 2.12 -3.66 4.19
N GLU A 63 2.13 -4.68 5.06
CA GLU A 63 1.50 -4.63 6.37
C GLU A 63 2.04 -3.46 7.21
N ARG A 64 3.38 -3.26 7.23
CA ARG A 64 3.97 -2.11 7.91
C ARG A 64 3.49 -0.78 7.35
N PHE A 65 3.37 -0.65 6.03
CA PHE A 65 2.88 0.58 5.41
C PHE A 65 1.39 0.82 5.69
N GLU A 66 0.57 -0.23 5.74
CA GLU A 66 -0.84 -0.13 6.14
C GLU A 66 -0.97 0.38 7.58
N GLU A 67 -0.17 -0.13 8.52
CA GLU A 67 -0.16 0.37 9.90
C GLU A 67 0.36 1.81 10.01
N GLU A 68 1.36 2.19 9.21
CA GLU A 68 1.88 3.56 9.15
C GLU A 68 0.83 4.53 8.58
N GLU A 69 0.10 4.10 7.55
CA GLU A 69 -0.99 4.88 6.93
C GLU A 69 -2.14 5.09 7.90
N GLU A 70 -2.59 4.05 8.61
CA GLU A 70 -3.67 4.15 9.60
C GLU A 70 -3.30 5.12 10.73
N ARG A 71 -2.07 5.02 11.25
CA ARG A 71 -1.56 5.95 12.28
C ARG A 71 -1.51 7.39 11.78
N ALA A 72 -1.01 7.62 10.56
CA ALA A 72 -0.96 8.95 9.97
C ALA A 72 -2.37 9.52 9.74
N ALA A 73 -3.32 8.68 9.30
CA ALA A 73 -4.71 9.08 9.10
C ALA A 73 -5.38 9.50 10.43
N ALA A 74 -5.16 8.75 11.51
CA ALA A 74 -5.67 9.09 12.84
C ALA A 74 -5.13 10.46 13.32
N GLN A 75 -3.81 10.69 13.19
CA GLN A 75 -3.20 11.97 13.56
C GLN A 75 -3.74 13.13 12.70
N ALA A 76 -3.93 12.91 11.41
CA ALA A 76 -4.51 13.91 10.51
C ALA A 76 -5.95 14.26 10.89
N GLN A 77 -6.76 13.27 11.27
CA GLN A 77 -8.13 13.51 11.75
C GLN A 77 -8.15 14.36 13.03
N GLU A 78 -7.28 14.07 13.99
CA GLU A 78 -7.17 14.87 15.23
C GLU A 78 -6.72 16.31 14.94
N ALA A 79 -5.73 16.49 14.06
CA ALA A 79 -5.26 17.80 13.65
C ALA A 79 -6.38 18.60 12.95
N MET A 80 -7.13 17.95 12.06
CA MET A 80 -8.28 18.57 11.38
C MET A 80 -9.39 18.95 12.35
N ALA A 81 -9.68 18.13 13.36
CA ALA A 81 -10.62 18.47 14.41
C ALA A 81 -10.16 19.71 15.21
N ARG A 82 -8.86 19.82 15.50
CA ARG A 82 -8.28 21.01 16.15
C ARG A 82 -8.44 22.25 15.27
N VAL A 83 -8.14 22.16 13.98
CA VAL A 83 -8.34 23.24 13.00
C VAL A 83 -9.80 23.68 12.96
N ALA A 84 -10.74 22.74 12.97
CA ALA A 84 -12.18 23.04 12.97
C ALA A 84 -12.60 23.83 14.22
N ARG A 85 -12.11 23.45 15.41
CA ARG A 85 -12.37 24.19 16.66
C ARG A 85 -11.84 25.62 16.60
N ILE A 86 -10.60 25.80 16.13
CA ILE A 86 -9.98 27.13 15.97
C ILE A 86 -10.80 27.99 15.00
N ARG A 87 -11.22 27.43 13.86
CA ARG A 87 -12.07 28.14 12.89
C ARG A 87 -13.40 28.58 13.52
N LYS A 88 -14.02 27.74 14.35
CA LYS A 88 -15.26 28.10 15.08
C LYS A 88 -15.01 29.26 16.05
N GLN A 89 -13.95 29.20 16.85
CA GLN A 89 -13.59 30.28 17.77
C GLN A 89 -13.30 31.59 17.05
N LYS A 90 -12.57 31.55 15.92
CA LYS A 90 -12.30 32.74 15.11
C LYS A 90 -13.59 33.37 14.57
N ARG A 91 -14.55 32.56 14.08
CA ARG A 91 -15.86 33.07 13.62
C ARG A 91 -16.65 33.71 14.75
N LEU A 92 -16.62 33.15 15.94
CA LEU A 92 -17.28 33.72 17.12
C LEU A 92 -16.68 35.09 17.47
N LEU A 93 -15.36 35.21 17.48
CA LEU A 93 -14.69 36.49 17.73
C LEU A 93 -15.04 37.54 16.68
N LEU A 94 -15.03 37.18 15.40
CA LEU A 94 -15.44 38.09 14.31
C LEU A 94 -16.91 38.54 14.48
N ALA A 95 -17.78 37.69 15.00
CA ALA A 95 -19.17 38.06 15.27
C ALA A 95 -19.27 39.04 16.45
N ARG A 96 -18.52 38.80 17.53
CA ARG A 96 -18.46 39.71 18.69
C ARG A 96 -17.84 41.06 18.33
N GLU A 97 -16.75 41.06 17.56
CA GLU A 97 -16.11 42.28 17.05
C GLU A 97 -17.11 43.16 16.28
N LYS A 98 -17.92 42.57 15.39
CA LYS A 98 -18.99 43.30 14.69
C LYS A 98 -20.02 43.90 15.65
N LYS A 99 -20.42 43.17 16.70
CA LYS A 99 -21.34 43.70 17.71
C LYS A 99 -20.75 44.86 18.48
N MET A 100 -19.48 44.77 18.88
CA MET A 100 -18.77 45.87 19.53
C MET A 100 -18.77 47.13 18.68
N ILE A 101 -18.45 47.01 17.38
CA ILE A 101 -18.46 48.13 16.43
C ILE A 101 -19.85 48.76 16.34
N LEU A 102 -20.91 47.93 16.22
CA LEU A 102 -22.29 48.43 16.13
C LEU A 102 -22.77 49.11 17.41
N ALA A 103 -22.30 48.65 18.57
CA ALA A 103 -22.64 49.21 19.88
C ALA A 103 -21.73 50.38 20.30
N GLY A 104 -20.66 50.66 19.55
CA GLY A 104 -19.67 51.69 19.90
C GLY A 104 -18.81 51.35 21.12
N LEU A 105 -18.62 50.06 21.40
CA LEU A 105 -17.88 49.55 22.57
C LEU A 105 -16.41 49.29 22.22
N ASN A 106 -15.52 49.49 23.20
CA ASN A 106 -14.07 49.38 23.02
C ASN A 106 -13.49 48.06 23.54
N SER A 107 -14.26 47.27 24.29
CA SER A 107 -13.81 45.99 24.83
C SER A 107 -14.88 44.89 24.75
N LEU A 108 -14.42 43.64 24.81
CA LEU A 108 -15.32 42.47 24.90
C LEU A 108 -16.04 42.45 26.26
N ASP A 109 -15.40 42.89 27.33
CA ASP A 109 -16.02 42.95 28.67
C ASP A 109 -17.18 43.96 28.70
N GLU A 110 -17.05 45.10 28.01
CA GLU A 110 -18.15 46.04 27.80
C GLU A 110 -19.31 45.41 27.02
N LEU A 111 -19.01 44.62 25.99
CA LEU A 111 -20.04 43.91 25.22
C LEU A 111 -20.75 42.87 26.08
N ASP A 112 -20.00 42.11 26.89
CA ASP A 112 -20.55 41.08 27.77
C ASP A 112 -21.37 41.67 28.93
N ALA A 113 -21.05 42.90 29.36
CA ALA A 113 -21.85 43.64 30.36
C ALA A 113 -23.13 44.26 29.76
N ALA A 114 -23.19 44.44 28.44
CA ALA A 114 -24.32 45.02 27.73
C ALA A 114 -25.30 43.98 27.14
N GLU A 115 -24.91 42.70 27.06
CA GLU A 115 -25.74 41.55 26.68
C GLU A 115 -26.45 40.90 27.88
#